data_AF-A0A1R2ASF9-F1
#
_entry.id   AF-A0A1R2ASF9-F1
#
_cell.length_a   1.000
_cell.length_b   1.000
_cell.length_c   1.000
_cell.angle_alpha   90.00
_cell.angle_beta   90.00
_cell.angle_gamma   90.00
#
_symmetry.space_group_name_H-M   'P 1'
#
loop_
_entity.id
_entity.type
_entity.pdbx_description
1 polymer ?
#
loop_
_entity_poly.entity_id
_entity_poly.type
_entity_poly.pdbx_seq_one_letter_code
_entity_poly.pdbx_strand_id
1 'polypeptide(L)'
;MLESGHNFISKLQNTKNCLLIKDDVGKSKPNTRDLPPNTFSYGIKVNKDSEDAGAVISSWAKTAKKPKMPLEQNFKKLNMLSITEKQVTATQQRMFRKTDFHIRQNSEEPKVIEDNIQYIYGMPLRPSTPIKAVLGNFYGYVASEEKHFAYTAKEKSGNKRRALVEKTIKKQIADVDDKKNLFKMKKFLKVKARTSTRRGQSCSENL
;
A
#
# COMPACT_ATOMS: atom_id res chain seq x y z
N MET A 1 13.81 49.08 -44.44
CA MET A 1 12.53 49.32 -43.75
C MET A 1 11.54 49.78 -44.81
N LEU A 2 10.58 48.94 -45.20
CA LEU A 2 9.54 49.33 -46.15
C LEU A 2 8.38 49.93 -45.33
N GLU A 3 7.98 51.16 -45.67
CA GLU A 3 6.91 51.90 -45.00
C GLU A 3 5.60 51.11 -44.99
N SER A 4 5.15 50.72 -43.80
CA SER A 4 3.91 49.94 -43.58
C SER A 4 2.62 50.75 -43.81
N GLY A 5 2.72 51.99 -44.29
CA GLY A 5 1.58 52.88 -44.56
C GLY A 5 1.05 52.85 -45.99
N HIS A 6 1.65 52.06 -46.90
CA HIS A 6 1.25 52.08 -48.30
C HIS A 6 -0.10 51.36 -48.50
N ASN A 7 -1.12 52.07 -48.99
CA ASN A 7 -2.49 51.59 -49.27
C ASN A 7 -2.57 50.29 -50.09
N PHE A 8 -1.51 49.99 -50.84
CA PHE A 8 -1.38 48.74 -51.59
C PHE A 8 -1.25 47.51 -50.66
N ILE A 9 -0.49 47.62 -49.57
CA ILE A 9 -0.23 46.50 -48.64
C ILE A 9 -1.50 46.18 -47.84
N SER A 10 -2.24 47.18 -47.39
CA SER A 10 -3.53 46.98 -46.70
C SER A 10 -4.57 46.33 -47.62
N LYS A 11 -4.59 46.72 -48.90
CA LYS A 11 -5.48 46.12 -49.91
C LYS A 11 -5.13 44.64 -50.16
N LEU A 12 -3.85 44.29 -50.19
CA LEU A 12 -3.36 42.90 -50.30
C LEU A 12 -3.72 42.06 -49.07
N GLN A 13 -3.52 42.60 -47.86
CA GLN A 13 -3.85 41.92 -46.60
C GLN A 13 -5.36 41.67 -46.42
N ASN A 14 -6.21 42.52 -47.02
CA ASN A 14 -7.67 42.33 -47.02
C ASN A 14 -8.18 41.37 -48.09
N THR A 15 -7.34 40.90 -49.01
CA THR A 15 -7.76 39.84 -49.94
C THR A 15 -7.82 38.51 -49.19
N LYS A 16 -8.91 37.74 -49.39
CA LYS A 16 -9.03 36.37 -48.83
C LYS A 16 -8.05 35.37 -49.48
N ASN A 17 -7.19 35.82 -50.40
CA ASN A 17 -6.24 34.98 -51.10
C ASN A 17 -4.94 34.88 -50.29
N CYS A 18 -4.79 33.78 -49.55
CA CYS A 18 -3.65 33.52 -48.68
C CYS A 18 -2.29 33.43 -49.40
N LEU A 19 -2.28 33.25 -50.72
CA LEU A 19 -1.04 33.19 -51.51
C LEU A 19 -0.43 34.58 -51.78
N LEU A 20 -1.24 35.64 -51.66
CA LEU A 20 -0.83 37.02 -51.91
C LEU A 20 -0.45 37.77 -50.63
N ILE A 21 -0.80 37.22 -49.46
CA ILE A 21 -0.41 37.77 -48.17
C ILE A 21 1.02 37.29 -47.91
N LYS A 22 1.96 38.24 -47.74
CA LYS A 22 3.32 37.89 -47.30
C LYS A 22 3.20 37.17 -45.97
N ASP A 23 3.73 35.95 -45.93
CA ASP A 23 3.84 35.20 -44.69
C ASP A 23 4.66 36.04 -43.70
N ASP A 24 4.24 36.08 -42.44
CA ASP A 24 4.91 36.85 -41.38
C ASP A 24 6.17 36.07 -40.95
N VAL A 25 7.15 35.97 -41.85
CA VAL A 25 8.37 35.17 -41.67
C VAL A 25 9.10 35.64 -40.42
N GLY A 26 9.23 34.74 -39.43
CA GLY A 26 9.92 35.01 -38.17
C GLY A 26 9.03 35.50 -37.03
N LYS A 27 7.73 35.77 -37.26
CA LYS A 27 6.79 36.01 -36.15
C LYS A 27 6.18 34.70 -35.68
N SER A 28 5.88 34.62 -34.38
CA SER A 28 5.09 33.51 -33.85
C SER A 28 3.67 33.56 -34.43
N LYS A 29 3.07 32.38 -34.64
CA LYS A 29 1.65 32.29 -35.03
C LYS A 29 0.80 33.01 -33.97
N PRO A 30 -0.24 33.78 -34.38
CA PRO A 30 -1.13 34.42 -33.43
C PRO A 30 -1.78 33.35 -32.54
N ASN A 31 -1.87 33.64 -31.24
CA ASN A 31 -2.49 32.70 -30.30
C ASN A 31 -3.99 32.61 -30.58
N THR A 32 -4.52 31.40 -30.61
CA THR A 32 -5.96 31.11 -30.82
C THR A 32 -6.73 31.02 -29.51
N ARG A 33 -6.07 31.16 -28.36
CA ARG A 33 -6.67 31.06 -27.03
C ARG A 33 -6.62 32.38 -26.30
N ASP A 34 -7.67 32.66 -25.53
CA ASP A 34 -7.69 33.76 -24.58
C ASP A 34 -6.62 33.52 -23.52
N LEU A 35 -5.66 34.45 -23.45
CA LEU A 35 -4.60 34.40 -22.45
C LEU A 35 -5.10 34.96 -21.12
N PRO A 36 -4.71 34.35 -19.99
CA PRO A 36 -4.81 34.96 -18.68
C PRO A 36 -4.30 36.42 -18.64
N PRO A 37 -4.82 37.25 -17.72
CA PRO A 37 -4.35 38.62 -17.52
C PRO A 37 -2.84 38.69 -17.28
N ASN A 38 -2.23 39.85 -17.57
CA ASN A 38 -0.77 40.06 -17.47
C ASN A 38 -0.19 39.86 -16.06
N THR A 39 -1.04 39.77 -15.03
CA THR A 39 -0.66 39.47 -13.64
C THR A 39 -0.52 37.97 -13.36
N PHE A 40 -0.89 37.10 -14.30
CA PHE A 40 -0.80 35.67 -14.16
C PHE A 40 0.62 35.17 -14.44
N SER A 41 1.27 34.59 -13.43
CA SER A 41 2.56 33.92 -13.60
C SER A 41 2.34 32.46 -14.00
N TYR A 42 2.84 32.10 -15.18
CA TYR A 42 2.88 30.71 -15.63
C TYR A 42 3.97 29.92 -14.89
N GLY A 43 3.76 28.61 -14.71
CA GLY A 43 4.70 27.72 -14.02
C GLY A 43 4.26 27.36 -12.59
N ILE A 44 5.08 26.52 -11.93
CA ILE A 44 4.84 26.12 -10.54
C ILE A 44 5.31 27.25 -9.64
N LYS A 45 4.40 27.79 -8.83
CA LYS A 45 4.77 28.74 -7.78
C LYS A 45 5.59 28.00 -6.72
N VAL A 46 6.89 28.29 -6.68
CA VAL A 46 7.74 27.84 -5.58
C VAL A 46 7.46 28.76 -4.40
N ASN A 47 6.92 28.20 -3.33
CA ASN A 47 6.76 28.94 -2.08
C ASN A 47 8.17 29.26 -1.58
N LYS A 48 8.44 30.55 -1.39
CA LYS A 48 9.69 30.97 -0.76
C LYS A 48 9.64 30.51 0.68
N ASP A 49 10.65 29.76 1.12
CA ASP A 49 10.75 29.35 2.51
C ASP A 49 10.77 30.60 3.41
N SER A 50 10.12 30.51 4.57
CA SER A 50 10.11 31.60 5.55
C SER A 50 11.49 31.83 6.18
N GLU A 51 12.39 30.86 6.03
CA GLU A 51 13.72 30.86 6.63
C GLU A 51 14.77 31.25 5.59
N ASP A 52 15.65 32.18 5.95
CA ASP A 52 16.80 32.57 5.14
C ASP A 52 17.95 31.56 5.33
N ALA A 53 18.82 31.41 4.34
CA ALA A 53 19.93 30.46 4.38
C ALA A 53 20.83 30.68 5.61
N GLY A 54 21.04 31.94 6.01
CA GLY A 54 21.77 32.29 7.24
C GLY A 54 21.07 31.84 8.52
N ALA A 55 19.75 31.91 8.57
CA ALA A 55 18.96 31.44 9.70
C ALA A 55 19.08 29.92 9.86
N VAL A 56 18.99 29.17 8.75
CA VAL A 56 19.16 27.70 8.73
C VAL A 56 20.56 27.28 9.17
N ILE A 57 21.60 27.99 8.73
CA ILE A 57 22.99 27.71 9.15
C ILE A 57 23.17 27.98 10.65
N SER A 58 22.60 29.08 11.17
CA SER A 58 22.70 29.44 12.58
C SER A 58 21.93 28.50 13.51
N SER A 59 20.84 27.91 13.03
CA SER A 59 20.00 26.98 13.80
C SER A 59 20.47 25.52 13.69
N TRP A 60 21.47 25.20 12.88
CA TRP A 60 22.00 23.85 12.70
C TRP A 60 22.42 23.19 14.04
N ALA A 61 22.98 23.98 14.96
CA ALA A 61 23.39 23.49 16.29
C ALA A 61 22.22 23.23 17.24
N LYS A 62 21.04 23.80 16.95
CA LYS A 62 19.82 23.61 17.74
C LYS A 62 18.91 22.68 16.96
N THR A 63 19.08 21.37 17.15
CA THR A 63 18.08 20.39 16.69
C THR A 63 16.77 20.65 17.43
N ALA A 64 15.92 21.51 16.85
CA ALA A 64 14.56 21.68 17.32
C ALA A 64 13.91 20.29 17.25
N LYS A 65 13.48 19.78 18.40
CA LYS A 65 12.76 18.51 18.43
C LYS A 65 11.54 18.68 17.54
N LYS A 66 11.48 17.90 16.45
CA LYS A 66 10.32 17.90 15.55
C LYS A 66 9.06 17.74 16.42
N PRO A 67 7.98 18.49 16.14
CA PRO A 67 6.73 18.30 16.85
C PRO A 67 6.39 16.81 16.79
N LYS A 68 6.08 16.22 17.95
CA LYS A 68 5.75 14.80 18.03
C LYS A 68 4.58 14.57 17.07
N MET A 69 4.80 13.77 16.02
CA MET A 69 3.71 13.38 15.16
C MET A 69 2.63 12.73 16.04
N PRO A 70 1.34 12.97 15.75
CA PRO A 70 0.27 12.28 16.47
C PRO A 70 0.53 10.77 16.34
N LEU A 71 0.44 10.06 17.47
CA LEU A 71 0.65 8.62 17.47
C LEU A 71 -0.35 7.99 16.49
N GLU A 72 0.08 6.99 15.74
CA GLU A 72 -0.83 6.26 14.86
C GLU A 72 -1.85 5.47 15.69
N GLN A 73 -3.11 5.47 15.25
CA GLN A 73 -4.17 4.69 15.89
C GLN A 73 -4.00 3.19 15.62
N ASN A 74 -4.20 2.36 16.65
CA ASN A 74 -4.15 0.91 16.52
C ASN A 74 -5.50 0.35 16.07
N PHE A 75 -5.75 0.37 14.76
CA PHE A 75 -7.02 -0.12 14.20
C PHE A 75 -7.30 -1.60 14.51
N LYS A 76 -6.27 -2.43 14.65
CA LYS A 76 -6.45 -3.85 15.00
C LYS A 76 -7.01 -4.02 16.41
N LYS A 77 -6.40 -3.34 17.38
CA LYS A 77 -6.88 -3.36 18.78
C LYS A 77 -8.27 -2.72 18.89
N LEU A 78 -8.46 -1.59 18.21
CA LEU A 78 -9.75 -0.89 18.17
C LEU A 78 -10.85 -1.80 17.60
N ASN A 79 -10.59 -2.51 16.50
CA ASN A 79 -11.56 -3.45 15.93
C ASN A 79 -11.86 -4.61 16.90
N MET A 80 -10.87 -5.17 17.58
CA MET A 80 -11.12 -6.21 18.59
C MET A 80 -12.00 -5.66 19.73
N LEU A 81 -11.72 -4.46 20.22
CA LEU A 81 -12.50 -3.82 21.28
C LEU A 81 -13.94 -3.51 20.84
N SER A 82 -14.13 -3.11 19.59
CA SER A 82 -15.46 -2.85 19.03
C SER A 82 -16.34 -4.11 19.04
N ILE A 83 -15.72 -5.28 18.85
CA ILE A 83 -16.41 -6.57 18.91
C ILE A 83 -16.72 -6.93 20.37
N THR A 84 -15.78 -6.73 21.30
CA THR A 84 -16.02 -7.00 22.73
C THR A 84 -17.12 -6.11 23.32
N GLU A 85 -17.21 -4.86 22.87
CA GLU A 85 -18.25 -3.91 23.28
C GLU A 85 -19.56 -4.06 22.49
N LYS A 86 -19.65 -5.08 21.62
CA LYS A 86 -20.86 -5.38 20.83
C LYS A 86 -21.31 -4.19 19.95
N GLN A 87 -20.37 -3.43 19.40
CA GLN A 87 -20.64 -2.40 18.40
C GLN A 87 -20.85 -3.07 17.03
N VAL A 88 -22.07 -3.55 16.78
CA VAL A 88 -22.41 -4.33 15.57
C VAL A 88 -22.78 -3.44 14.39
N THR A 89 -23.27 -2.23 14.63
CA THR A 89 -23.75 -1.33 13.58
C THR A 89 -22.61 -0.46 13.01
N ALA A 90 -22.66 -0.13 11.71
CA ALA A 90 -21.64 0.71 11.07
C ALA A 90 -21.51 2.11 11.70
N THR A 91 -22.63 2.72 12.13
CA THR A 91 -22.63 4.02 12.83
C THR A 91 -21.95 3.93 14.19
N GLN A 92 -22.26 2.87 14.94
CA GLN A 92 -21.65 2.53 16.22
C GLN A 92 -20.13 2.32 16.08
N GLN A 93 -19.69 1.54 15.10
CA GLN A 93 -18.27 1.35 14.81
C GLN A 93 -17.57 2.66 14.39
N ARG A 94 -18.25 3.53 13.63
CA ARG A 94 -17.72 4.84 13.25
C ARG A 94 -17.55 5.76 14.46
N MET A 95 -18.50 5.75 15.40
CA MET A 95 -18.38 6.50 16.66
C MET A 95 -17.27 5.90 17.53
N PHE A 96 -17.18 4.57 17.60
CA PHE A 96 -16.16 3.87 18.35
C PHE A 96 -14.74 4.12 17.81
N ARG A 97 -14.57 4.28 16.49
CA ARG A 97 -13.29 4.65 15.86
C ARG A 97 -12.80 6.07 16.18
N LYS A 98 -13.67 6.93 16.71
CA LYS A 98 -13.25 8.25 17.20
C LYS A 98 -12.62 8.18 18.60
N THR A 99 -12.64 7.02 19.26
CA THR A 99 -11.97 6.83 20.55
C THR A 99 -10.45 6.71 20.36
N ASP A 100 -9.71 7.30 21.29
CA ASP A 100 -8.25 7.41 21.20
C ASP A 100 -7.54 6.13 21.66
N PHE A 101 -7.50 5.13 20.78
CA PHE A 101 -6.63 3.95 20.94
C PHE A 101 -5.38 4.07 20.08
N HIS A 102 -4.38 4.74 20.62
CA HIS A 102 -3.08 4.90 19.96
C HIS A 102 -2.18 3.68 20.16
N ILE A 103 -1.40 3.33 19.14
CA ILE A 103 -0.25 2.44 19.30
C ILE A 103 0.67 3.17 20.27
N ARG A 104 0.89 2.61 21.48
CA ARG A 104 2.07 3.02 22.24
C ARG A 104 3.24 2.71 21.32
N GLN A 105 3.85 3.73 20.74
CA GLN A 105 5.23 3.60 20.28
C GLN A 105 5.93 3.03 21.50
N ASN A 106 6.51 1.84 21.37
CA ASN A 106 7.31 1.29 22.45
C ASN A 106 8.26 2.41 22.83
N SER A 107 8.03 3.01 24.00
CA SER A 107 9.05 3.77 24.68
C SER A 107 10.05 2.70 25.13
N GLU A 108 10.78 2.15 24.17
CA GLU A 108 12.16 1.81 24.45
C GLU A 108 12.77 3.18 24.78
N GLU A 109 12.67 3.54 26.06
CA GLU A 109 13.65 4.43 26.65
C GLU A 109 14.99 3.96 26.08
N PRO A 110 15.79 4.87 25.48
CA PRO A 110 17.06 4.45 24.91
C PRO A 110 17.76 3.68 26.00
N LYS A 111 17.98 2.38 25.78
CA LYS A 111 18.79 1.58 26.70
C LYS A 111 20.13 2.29 26.71
N VAL A 112 20.38 3.05 27.78
CA VAL A 112 21.68 3.63 28.05
C VAL A 112 22.56 2.43 28.32
N ILE A 113 23.20 1.93 27.27
CA ILE A 113 24.28 0.98 27.40
C ILE A 113 25.39 1.82 28.02
N GLU A 114 25.73 1.54 29.27
CA GLU A 114 26.85 2.19 29.95
C GLU A 114 28.08 2.03 29.06
N ASP A 115 28.65 3.15 28.62
CA ASP A 115 29.81 3.21 27.73
C ASP A 115 31.06 2.72 28.48
N ASN A 116 31.15 1.41 28.71
CA ASN A 116 32.43 0.77 28.98
C ASN A 116 33.27 0.96 27.71
N ILE A 117 34.42 1.61 27.85
CA ILE A 117 35.33 2.15 26.81
C ILE A 117 35.82 1.09 25.77
N GLN A 118 35.37 -0.15 25.88
CA GLN A 118 35.73 -1.29 25.03
C GLN A 118 34.65 -1.66 24.00
N TYR A 119 33.65 -0.81 23.75
CA TYR A 119 32.71 -1.01 22.65
C TYR A 119 33.30 -0.50 21.33
N ILE A 120 33.66 -1.42 20.44
CA ILE A 120 33.95 -1.13 19.05
C ILE A 120 32.61 -1.06 18.31
N TYR A 121 32.23 0.13 17.86
CA TYR A 121 31.03 0.31 17.04
C TYR A 121 31.22 -0.31 15.66
N GLY A 122 30.13 -0.85 15.10
CA GLY A 122 30.09 -1.47 13.78
C GLY A 122 29.87 -2.97 13.83
N MET A 123 29.67 -3.58 12.66
CA MET A 123 29.65 -5.03 12.54
C MET A 123 31.10 -5.54 12.50
N PRO A 124 31.51 -6.46 13.39
CA PRO A 124 32.81 -7.11 13.25
C PRO A 124 32.87 -7.77 11.87
N LEU A 125 34.04 -7.71 11.25
CA LEU A 125 34.29 -8.45 10.02
C LEU A 125 33.97 -9.92 10.28
N ARG A 126 33.03 -10.47 9.50
CA ARG A 126 32.76 -11.91 9.54
C ARG A 126 34.08 -12.61 9.24
N PRO A 127 34.58 -13.51 10.10
CA PRO A 127 35.80 -14.24 9.81
C PRO A 127 35.61 -14.97 8.48
N SER A 128 36.62 -14.90 7.61
CA SER A 128 36.62 -15.65 6.36
C SER A 128 36.38 -17.12 6.65
N THR A 129 35.59 -17.79 5.81
CA THR A 129 35.38 -19.24 5.93
C THR A 129 36.73 -19.96 5.89
N PRO A 130 37.15 -20.67 6.96
CA PRO A 130 38.45 -21.33 7.01
C PRO A 130 38.63 -22.29 5.83
N ILE A 131 39.68 -22.05 5.04
CA ILE A 131 39.88 -22.78 3.78
C ILE A 131 40.05 -24.29 3.98
N LYS A 132 40.65 -24.70 5.11
CA LYS A 132 40.77 -26.11 5.50
C LYS A 132 39.41 -26.80 5.63
N ALA A 133 38.41 -26.09 6.17
CA ALA A 133 37.06 -26.62 6.33
C ALA A 133 36.32 -26.70 4.99
N VAL A 134 36.58 -25.77 4.08
CA VAL A 134 36.03 -25.79 2.72
C VAL A 134 36.62 -26.95 1.91
N LEU A 135 37.94 -27.08 1.90
CA LEU A 135 38.65 -28.18 1.22
C LEU A 135 38.25 -29.55 1.78
N GLY A 136 38.03 -29.64 3.09
CA GLY A 136 37.58 -30.86 3.76
C GLY A 136 36.07 -31.15 3.66
N ASN A 137 35.30 -30.37 2.89
CA ASN A 137 33.84 -30.49 2.77
C ASN A 137 33.09 -30.50 4.13
N PHE A 138 33.66 -29.84 5.14
CA PHE A 138 33.10 -29.83 6.50
C PHE A 138 31.68 -29.23 6.53
N TYR A 139 31.46 -28.13 5.81
CA TYR A 139 30.15 -27.47 5.74
C TYR A 139 29.10 -28.31 5.02
N GLY A 140 29.51 -29.15 4.06
CA GLY A 140 28.61 -30.09 3.41
C GLY A 140 28.10 -31.16 4.38
N TYR A 141 28.98 -31.67 5.24
CA TYR A 141 28.62 -32.62 6.29
C TYR A 141 27.65 -32.00 7.31
N VAL A 142 27.98 -30.82 7.86
CA VAL A 142 27.11 -30.11 8.82
C VAL A 142 25.72 -29.84 8.22
N ALA A 143 25.66 -29.36 6.97
CA ALA A 143 24.38 -29.09 6.32
C ALA A 143 23.56 -30.37 6.06
N SER A 144 24.23 -31.51 5.82
CA SER A 144 23.58 -32.80 5.68
C SER A 144 22.97 -33.26 7.01
N GLU A 145 23.72 -33.15 8.11
CA GLU A 145 23.23 -33.46 9.45
C GLU A 145 22.07 -32.57 9.87
N GLU A 146 22.17 -31.25 9.69
CA GLU A 146 21.09 -30.31 10.00
C GLU A 146 19.81 -30.64 9.22
N LYS A 147 19.93 -30.97 7.93
CA LYS A 147 18.79 -31.42 7.13
C LYS A 147 18.20 -32.71 7.70
N HIS A 148 19.04 -33.68 8.04
CA HIS A 148 18.61 -34.95 8.63
C HIS A 148 17.85 -34.72 9.95
N PHE A 149 18.36 -33.87 10.84
CA PHE A 149 17.67 -33.47 12.07
C PHE A 149 16.36 -32.73 11.80
N ALA A 150 16.34 -31.82 10.82
CA ALA A 150 15.13 -31.08 10.47
C ALA A 150 14.03 -31.99 9.90
N TYR A 151 14.38 -33.04 9.15
CA TYR A 151 13.41 -34.02 8.65
C TYR A 151 12.91 -34.95 9.76
N THR A 152 13.81 -35.49 10.59
CA THR A 152 13.44 -36.37 11.72
C THR A 152 12.62 -35.62 12.79
N ALA A 153 12.94 -34.35 13.08
CA ALA A 153 12.18 -33.53 14.01
C ALA A 153 10.78 -33.14 13.46
N LYS A 154 10.60 -33.07 12.14
CA LYS A 154 9.32 -32.69 11.51
C LYS A 154 8.30 -33.81 11.45
N GLU A 155 8.65 -35.07 11.74
CA GLU A 155 7.71 -36.18 11.69
C GLU A 155 6.62 -36.17 12.80
N LYS A 156 6.64 -35.20 13.74
CA LYS A 156 5.67 -35.18 14.86
C LYS A 156 4.93 -33.87 15.11
N SER A 157 5.03 -32.87 14.23
CA SER A 157 4.14 -31.69 14.31
C SER A 157 3.06 -31.77 13.23
N GLY A 158 2.08 -32.65 13.46
CA GLY A 158 0.82 -32.58 12.73
C GLY A 158 0.31 -31.14 12.74
N ASN A 159 0.05 -30.60 11.56
CA ASN A 159 -0.28 -29.20 11.35
C ASN A 159 -1.58 -28.86 12.11
N LYS A 160 -1.47 -28.47 13.39
CA LYS A 160 -2.62 -28.29 14.32
C LYS A 160 -3.69 -27.34 13.77
N ARG A 161 -3.32 -26.47 12.83
CA ARG A 161 -4.22 -25.57 12.11
C ARG A 161 -5.18 -26.28 11.15
N ARG A 162 -4.77 -27.37 10.47
CA ARG A 162 -5.67 -28.13 9.58
C ARG A 162 -6.72 -28.92 10.36
N ALA A 163 -6.31 -29.56 11.47
CA ALA A 163 -7.22 -30.35 12.30
C ALA A 163 -8.34 -29.53 12.95
N LEU A 164 -8.10 -28.25 13.28
CA LEU A 164 -9.11 -27.37 13.87
C LEU A 164 -10.13 -26.90 12.82
N VAL A 165 -9.68 -26.62 11.59
CA VAL A 165 -10.54 -26.21 10.46
C VAL A 165 -11.45 -27.36 10.03
N GLU A 166 -10.93 -28.59 9.94
CA GLU A 166 -11.75 -29.75 9.59
C GLU A 166 -12.81 -30.08 10.64
N LYS A 167 -12.50 -29.93 11.94
CA LYS A 167 -13.48 -30.13 13.03
C LYS A 167 -14.58 -29.06 13.06
N THR A 168 -14.25 -27.82 12.73
CA THR A 168 -15.24 -26.73 12.67
C THR A 168 -16.14 -26.84 11.44
N ILE A 169 -15.59 -27.21 10.28
CA ILE A 169 -16.39 -27.45 9.06
C ILE A 169 -17.35 -28.63 9.27
N LYS A 170 -16.89 -29.75 9.85
CA LYS A 170 -17.76 -30.92 10.08
C LYS A 170 -18.91 -30.64 11.06
N LYS A 171 -18.68 -29.84 12.12
CA LYS A 171 -19.76 -29.39 13.02
C LYS A 171 -20.76 -28.47 12.30
N GLN A 172 -20.28 -27.53 11.49
CA GLN A 172 -21.16 -26.63 10.74
C GLN A 172 -21.97 -27.33 9.64
N ILE A 173 -21.47 -28.44 9.08
CA ILE A 173 -22.23 -29.25 8.11
C ILE A 173 -23.27 -30.10 8.83
N ALA A 174 -22.92 -30.72 9.97
CA ALA A 174 -23.85 -31.55 10.74
C ALA A 174 -25.03 -30.75 11.35
N ASP A 175 -24.81 -29.50 11.76
CA ASP A 175 -25.87 -28.61 12.28
C ASP A 175 -26.76 -27.99 11.17
N VAL A 176 -26.49 -28.29 9.89
CA VAL A 176 -27.19 -27.69 8.73
C VAL A 176 -28.12 -28.68 8.00
N ASP A 177 -28.13 -29.95 8.42
CA ASP A 177 -29.05 -30.97 7.89
C ASP A 177 -30.49 -30.86 8.42
N ASP A 178 -30.77 -29.86 9.27
CA ASP A 178 -32.13 -29.41 9.55
C ASP A 178 -32.70 -28.70 8.32
N LYS A 179 -33.23 -29.48 7.37
CA LYS A 179 -34.19 -29.12 6.31
C LYS A 179 -34.16 -27.63 5.95
N LYS A 180 -33.00 -27.11 5.52
CA LYS A 180 -32.92 -25.75 4.98
C LYS A 180 -33.75 -25.76 3.71
N ASN A 181 -34.97 -25.24 3.82
CA ASN A 181 -35.75 -24.83 2.66
C ASN A 181 -34.85 -23.89 1.87
N LEU A 182 -34.30 -24.37 0.75
CA LEU A 182 -33.42 -23.57 -0.10
C LEU A 182 -34.14 -22.26 -0.38
N PHE A 183 -33.46 -21.15 -0.11
CA PHE A 183 -34.04 -19.82 -0.31
C PHE A 183 -34.55 -19.69 -1.75
N LYS A 184 -35.87 -19.55 -1.90
CA LYS A 184 -36.54 -19.37 -3.18
C LYS A 184 -37.23 -18.01 -3.16
N MET A 185 -36.98 -17.18 -4.17
CA MET A 185 -37.66 -15.89 -4.27
C MET A 185 -39.18 -16.10 -4.40
N LYS A 186 -39.99 -15.18 -3.84
CA LYS A 186 -41.47 -15.27 -3.84
C LYS A 186 -42.06 -15.55 -5.24
N LYS A 187 -41.51 -14.88 -6.27
CA LYS A 187 -41.95 -15.05 -7.67
C LYS A 187 -41.71 -16.45 -8.26
N PHE A 188 -40.79 -17.23 -7.68
CA PHE A 188 -40.44 -18.55 -8.20
C PHE A 188 -41.02 -19.70 -7.38
N LEU A 189 -41.74 -19.44 -6.27
CA LEU A 189 -42.31 -20.51 -5.43
C LEU A 189 -43.14 -21.53 -6.25
N LYS A 190 -43.97 -21.06 -7.18
CA LYS A 190 -44.84 -21.90 -8.02
C LYS A 190 -44.17 -22.53 -9.25
N VAL A 191 -42.92 -22.18 -9.57
CA VAL A 191 -42.22 -22.72 -10.75
C VAL A 191 -41.51 -24.02 -10.39
N LYS A 192 -41.89 -25.13 -11.06
CA LYS A 192 -41.22 -26.44 -10.92
C LYS A 192 -39.84 -26.39 -11.59
N ALA A 193 -38.85 -27.07 -11.00
CA ALA A 193 -37.53 -27.18 -11.61
C ALA A 193 -37.63 -27.96 -12.93
N ARG A 194 -37.03 -27.42 -14.00
CA ARG A 194 -37.04 -28.04 -15.32
C ARG A 194 -35.98 -29.13 -15.48
N THR A 195 -34.97 -29.12 -14.60
CA THR A 195 -33.85 -30.06 -14.60
C THR A 195 -33.57 -30.54 -13.18
N SER A 196 -33.41 -31.86 -13.02
CA SER A 196 -33.02 -32.49 -11.75
C SER A 196 -31.50 -32.59 -11.71
N THR A 197 -30.84 -31.80 -10.87
CA THR A 197 -29.42 -32.00 -10.56
C THR A 197 -29.33 -33.02 -9.43
N ARG A 198 -28.59 -34.13 -9.62
CA ARG A 198 -28.35 -35.22 -8.63
C ARG A 198 -27.57 -34.76 -7.37
N ARG A 199 -27.92 -33.63 -6.75
CA ARG A 199 -27.40 -33.21 -5.45
C ARG A 199 -28.09 -34.05 -4.37
N GLY A 200 -27.58 -35.26 -4.12
CA GLY A 200 -28.06 -36.13 -3.04
C GLY A 200 -28.18 -37.61 -3.38
N GLN A 201 -28.00 -38.02 -4.65
CA GLN A 201 -27.86 -39.44 -4.98
C GLN A 201 -26.40 -39.84 -4.77
N SER A 202 -26.10 -40.53 -3.67
CA SER A 202 -24.86 -41.31 -3.58
C SER A 202 -24.88 -42.36 -4.70
N CYS A 203 -23.82 -42.41 -5.49
CA CYS A 203 -23.61 -43.52 -6.43
C CYS A 203 -23.56 -44.82 -5.61
N SER A 204 -24.63 -45.60 -5.64
CA SER A 204 -24.56 -47.00 -5.25
C SER A 204 -23.86 -47.74 -6.39
N GLU A 205 -22.55 -47.93 -6.25
CA GLU A 205 -21.79 -48.89 -7.03
C GLU A 205 -22.29 -50.29 -6.64
N ASN A 206 -23.16 -50.87 -7.48
CA ASN A 206 -23.37 -52.31 -7.48
C ASN A 206 -22.33 -52.90 -8.43
N LEU A 207 -21.32 -53.52 -7.84
CA LEU A 207 -20.49 -54.56 -8.44
C LEU A 207 -20.95 -55.90 -7.90
#